data_AF-F3YBI2-F1
#
_entry.id   AF-F3YBI2-F1
#
_cell.length_a   1.000
_cell.length_b   1.000
_cell.length_c   1.000
_cell.angle_alpha   90.00
_cell.angle_beta   90.00
_cell.angle_gamma   90.00
#
_symmetry.space_group_name_H-M   'P 1'
#
loop_
_entity.id
_entity.type
_entity.pdbx_description
1 polymer ?
#
loop_
_entity_poly.entity_id
_entity_poly.type
_entity_poly.pdbx_seq_one_letter_code
_entity_poly.pdbx_strand_id
1 'polypeptide(L)'
;MSKEKAIELDLSKLAEGAIKEKLDGKLSKIFNNIHDPNTDAEAKRGLTIKLEFKPDENRQVVSLKSDITLKLVPVEGVVTTVLTGRDLNTGKVEARELKSEAPGQTYIDIEDGKLKTDTGTPIDEFEQSKQIIDLQKRG
;
A
#
# COMPACT_ATOMS: atom_id res chain seq x y z
N MET A 1 22.54 41.51 27.70
CA MET A 1 21.33 41.23 28.51
C MET A 1 20.36 40.44 27.64
N SER A 2 20.20 39.15 27.91
CA SER A 2 19.20 38.32 27.24
C SER A 2 17.82 38.79 27.68
N LYS A 3 16.93 39.14 26.73
CA LYS A 3 15.54 39.49 27.03
C LYS A 3 14.86 38.28 27.68
N GLU A 4 14.35 38.44 28.90
CA GLU A 4 13.42 37.49 29.50
C GLU A 4 12.20 37.34 28.59
N LYS A 5 11.86 36.09 28.24
CA LYS A 5 10.62 35.79 27.51
C LYS A 5 9.50 35.65 28.52
N ALA A 6 8.40 36.37 28.32
CA ALA A 6 7.19 36.22 29.14
C ALA A 6 6.50 34.85 28.97
N ILE A 7 6.88 34.07 27.95
CA ILE A 7 6.37 32.73 27.67
C ILE A 7 7.58 31.81 27.42
N GLU A 8 7.79 30.86 28.32
CA GLU A 8 8.90 29.91 28.27
C GLU A 8 8.39 28.48 28.01
N LEU A 9 7.89 28.25 26.78
CA LEU A 9 7.52 26.92 26.29
C LEU A 9 8.50 26.51 25.18
N ASP A 10 9.49 25.68 25.52
CA ASP A 10 10.43 25.10 24.56
C ASP A 10 9.89 23.76 24.03
N LEU A 11 9.55 23.73 22.74
CA LEU A 11 9.00 22.56 22.04
C LEU A 11 9.82 21.28 22.24
N SER A 12 11.15 21.42 22.37
CA SER A 12 12.08 20.30 22.55
C SER A 12 12.05 19.72 23.96
N LYS A 13 11.55 20.49 24.93
CA LYS A 13 11.45 20.12 26.36
C LYS A 13 10.01 19.80 26.78
N LEU A 14 9.02 20.16 25.95
CA LEU A 14 7.61 19.84 26.21
C LEU A 14 7.40 18.33 26.33
N ALA A 15 6.51 17.94 27.25
CA ALA A 15 6.20 16.55 27.56
C ALA A 15 7.48 15.72 27.81
N GLU A 16 8.42 16.27 28.58
CA GLU A 16 9.69 15.62 28.95
C GLU A 16 10.55 15.21 27.74
N GLY A 17 10.41 15.93 26.62
CA GLY A 17 11.12 15.61 25.37
C GLY A 17 10.46 14.54 24.51
N ALA A 18 9.29 14.01 24.90
CA ALA A 18 8.56 13.03 24.10
C ALA A 18 8.16 13.54 22.71
N ILE A 19 7.90 14.85 22.58
CA ILE A 19 7.62 15.47 21.28
C ILE A 19 8.85 15.40 20.37
N LYS A 20 10.04 15.65 20.93
CA LYS A 20 11.31 15.60 20.20
C LYS A 20 11.59 14.17 19.72
N GLU A 21 11.47 13.18 20.59
CA GLU A 21 11.69 11.77 20.22
C GLU A 21 10.74 11.32 19.10
N LYS A 22 9.45 11.66 19.20
CA LYS A 22 8.47 11.36 18.15
C LYS A 22 8.79 12.10 16.85
N LEU A 23 9.27 13.33 16.92
CA LEU A 23 9.67 14.11 15.74
C LEU A 23 10.87 13.46 15.05
N ASP A 24 11.91 13.10 15.80
CA ASP A 24 13.13 12.47 15.28
C ASP A 24 12.81 11.15 14.54
N GLY A 25 11.97 10.30 15.16
CA GLY A 25 11.52 9.06 14.51
C GLY A 25 10.70 9.28 13.24
N LYS A 26 9.93 10.37 13.17
CA LYS A 26 9.11 10.71 11.99
C LYS A 26 9.95 11.33 10.88
N LEU A 27 10.96 12.13 11.23
CA LEU A 27 11.96 12.66 10.29
C LEU A 27 12.77 11.52 9.67
N SER A 28 13.22 10.55 10.47
CA SER A 28 13.91 9.36 9.95
C SER A 28 13.07 8.64 8.88
N LYS A 29 11.76 8.48 9.09
CA LYS A 29 10.85 7.89 8.09
C LYS A 29 10.75 8.71 6.80
N ILE A 30 10.74 10.04 6.90
CA ILE A 30 10.74 10.92 5.71
C ILE A 30 12.01 10.71 4.91
N PHE A 31 13.18 10.74 5.55
CA PHE A 31 14.45 10.59 4.85
C PHE A 31 14.62 9.20 4.26
N ASN A 32 14.20 8.15 4.97
CA ASN A 32 14.18 6.80 4.41
C ASN A 32 13.27 6.72 3.17
N ASN A 33 12.11 7.38 3.19
CA ASN A 33 11.21 7.46 2.05
C ASN A 33 11.75 8.35 0.92
N ILE A 34 12.66 9.30 1.17
CA ILE A 34 13.35 10.07 0.11
C ILE A 34 14.39 9.21 -0.59
N HIS A 35 15.12 8.41 0.18
CA HIS A 35 16.18 7.54 -0.32
C HIS A 35 15.68 6.20 -0.87
N ASP A 36 14.37 5.95 -0.85
CA ASP A 36 13.77 4.78 -1.46
C ASP A 36 13.71 4.96 -2.99
N PRO A 37 14.45 4.16 -3.78
CA PRO A 37 14.49 4.28 -5.24
C PRO A 37 13.14 3.96 -5.89
N ASN A 38 12.21 3.33 -5.18
CA ASN A 38 10.89 2.99 -5.68
C ASN A 38 9.86 4.09 -5.37
N THR A 39 10.30 5.30 -5.00
CA THR A 39 9.43 6.44 -4.73
C THR A 39 9.84 7.63 -5.58
N ASP A 40 8.87 8.48 -5.95
CA ASP A 40 9.18 9.71 -6.69
C ASP A 40 10.13 10.60 -5.85
N ALA A 41 11.29 10.89 -6.44
CA ALA A 41 12.37 11.65 -5.82
C ALA A 41 12.00 13.13 -5.58
N GLU A 42 11.23 13.74 -6.48
CA GLU A 42 10.86 15.15 -6.41
C GLU A 42 9.52 15.37 -5.69
N ALA A 43 8.74 14.31 -5.48
CA ALA A 43 7.45 14.41 -4.81
C ALA A 43 7.56 14.93 -3.37
N LYS A 44 6.63 15.84 -3.03
CA LYS A 44 6.61 16.54 -1.74
C LYS A 44 6.21 15.62 -0.59
N ARG A 45 7.08 15.50 0.39
CA ARG A 45 6.82 14.86 1.69
C ARG A 45 6.48 15.91 2.73
N GLY A 46 5.55 15.61 3.63
CA GLY A 46 5.03 16.56 4.62
C GLY A 46 5.12 16.02 6.04
N LEU A 47 5.38 16.91 6.99
CA LEU A 47 5.27 16.66 8.42
C LEU A 47 4.39 17.75 9.04
N THR A 48 3.43 17.34 9.87
CA THR A 48 2.55 18.27 10.58
C THR A 48 2.52 17.94 12.05
N ILE A 49 2.85 18.92 12.89
CA ILE A 49 2.71 18.86 14.34
C ILE A 49 1.44 19.63 14.70
N LYS A 50 0.49 18.94 15.31
CA LYS A 50 -0.76 19.52 15.82
C LYS A 50 -0.66 19.62 17.34
N LEU A 51 -0.85 20.82 17.88
CA LEU A 51 -0.88 21.09 19.32
C LEU A 51 -2.29 21.55 19.69
N GLU A 52 -2.94 20.84 20.59
CA GLU A 52 -4.29 21.15 21.09
C GLU A 52 -4.19 21.55 22.56
N PHE A 53 -4.68 22.74 22.88
CA PHE A 53 -4.67 23.30 24.23
C PHE A 53 -6.10 23.28 24.79
N LYS A 54 -6.31 22.57 25.88
CA LYS A 54 -7.59 22.53 26.59
C LYS A 54 -7.42 23.18 27.97
N PRO A 55 -7.91 24.41 28.17
CA PRO A 55 -7.90 25.05 29.48
C PRO A 55 -8.93 24.39 30.42
N ASP A 56 -8.70 24.52 31.72
CA ASP A 56 -9.70 24.28 32.75
C ASP A 56 -10.68 25.47 32.88
N GLU A 57 -11.75 25.30 33.67
CA GLU A 57 -12.78 26.34 33.84
C GLU A 57 -12.20 27.64 34.42
N ASN A 58 -11.21 27.52 35.30
CA ASN A 58 -10.55 28.65 35.96
C ASN A 58 -9.45 29.30 35.10
N ARG A 59 -9.11 28.72 33.93
CA ARG A 59 -8.03 29.14 33.02
C ARG A 59 -6.65 29.19 33.68
N GLN A 60 -6.43 28.37 34.71
CA GLN A 60 -5.17 28.27 35.45
C GLN A 60 -4.34 27.07 34.99
N VAL A 61 -5.01 26.00 34.55
CA VAL A 61 -4.36 24.79 34.07
C VAL A 61 -4.72 24.57 32.61
N VAL A 62 -3.72 24.35 31.77
CA VAL A 62 -3.92 24.05 30.35
C VAL A 62 -3.35 22.68 30.05
N SER A 63 -4.21 21.76 29.63
CA SER A 63 -3.79 20.47 29.10
C SER A 63 -3.31 20.64 27.67
N LEU A 64 -2.10 20.18 27.38
CA LEU A 64 -1.52 20.18 26.05
C LEU A 64 -1.53 18.76 25.49
N LYS A 65 -2.13 18.58 24.30
CA LYS A 65 -2.05 17.35 23.52
C LYS A 65 -1.26 17.62 22.24
N SER A 66 -0.35 16.72 21.90
CA SER A 66 0.49 16.80 20.69
C SER A 66 0.30 15.59 19.79
N ASP A 67 -0.02 15.83 18.52
CA ASP A 67 -0.16 14.79 17.49
C ASP A 67 0.80 15.10 16.33
N ILE A 68 1.52 14.08 15.81
CA ILE A 68 2.45 14.23 14.68
C ILE A 68 2.02 13.33 13.53
N THR A 69 1.68 13.95 12.40
CA THR A 69 1.22 13.28 11.19
C THR A 69 2.24 13.43 10.07
N LEU A 70 2.40 12.38 9.27
CA LEU A 70 3.29 12.34 8.10
C LEU A 70 2.48 12.20 6.82
N LYS A 71 2.96 12.85 5.77
CA LYS A 71 2.56 12.63 4.38
C LYS A 71 3.79 12.13 3.62
N LEU A 72 3.88 10.83 3.45
CA LEU A 72 4.95 10.18 2.68
C LEU A 72 4.52 9.99 1.22
N VAL A 73 5.50 9.82 0.35
CA VAL A 73 5.26 9.46 -1.05
C VAL A 73 5.03 7.95 -1.11
N PRO A 74 3.95 7.48 -1.75
CA PRO A 74 3.73 6.06 -1.91
C PRO A 74 4.85 5.44 -2.73
N VAL A 75 5.23 4.22 -2.37
CA VAL A 75 6.07 3.38 -3.23
C VAL A 75 5.30 3.12 -4.52
N GLU A 76 5.98 3.19 -5.66
CA GLU A 76 5.41 2.82 -6.96
C GLU A 76 4.79 1.43 -6.85
N GLY A 77 3.48 1.36 -7.12
CA GLY A 77 2.74 0.13 -7.00
C GLY A 77 3.10 -0.82 -8.13
N VAL A 78 3.37 -2.08 -7.81
CA VAL A 78 3.42 -3.14 -8.82
C VAL A 78 1.99 -3.41 -9.27
N VAL A 79 1.68 -3.08 -10.52
CA VAL A 79 0.37 -3.36 -11.12
C VAL A 79 0.41 -4.77 -11.69
N THR A 80 -0.50 -5.63 -11.23
CA THR A 80 -0.78 -6.92 -11.85
C THR A 80 -2.25 -6.99 -12.26
N THR A 81 -2.54 -7.71 -13.34
CA THR A 81 -3.91 -7.90 -13.84
C THR A 81 -4.46 -9.21 -13.28
N VAL A 82 -5.67 -9.19 -12.75
CA VAL A 82 -6.32 -10.37 -12.16
C VAL A 82 -7.58 -10.70 -12.94
N LEU A 83 -7.66 -11.93 -13.45
CA LEU A 83 -8.89 -12.52 -13.98
C LEU A 83 -9.80 -12.88 -12.81
N THR A 84 -11.06 -12.44 -12.88
CA THR A 84 -12.09 -12.81 -11.90
C THR A 84 -13.28 -13.43 -12.60
N GLY A 85 -13.87 -14.43 -11.97
CA GLY A 85 -15.04 -15.14 -12.47
C GLY A 85 -15.92 -15.62 -11.32
N ARG A 86 -17.17 -15.93 -11.63
CA ARG A 86 -18.09 -16.53 -10.68
C ARG A 86 -18.57 -17.85 -11.26
N ASP A 87 -18.34 -18.93 -10.54
CA ASP A 87 -18.86 -20.24 -10.90
C ASP A 87 -20.41 -20.18 -10.82
N LEU A 88 -21.06 -20.39 -11.97
CA LEU A 88 -22.51 -20.33 -12.11
C LEU A 88 -23.23 -21.47 -11.38
N ASN A 89 -22.54 -22.58 -11.09
CA ASN A 89 -23.10 -23.76 -10.44
C ASN A 89 -22.94 -23.70 -8.91
N THR A 90 -21.78 -23.25 -8.43
CA THR A 90 -21.48 -23.20 -6.98
C THR A 90 -21.67 -21.81 -6.37
N GLY A 91 -21.82 -20.78 -7.21
CA GLY A 91 -21.94 -19.38 -6.81
C GLY A 91 -20.66 -18.78 -6.24
N LYS A 92 -19.55 -19.54 -6.19
CA LYS A 92 -18.25 -19.13 -5.63
C LYS A 92 -17.52 -18.19 -6.58
N VAL A 93 -16.82 -17.21 -6.01
CA VAL A 93 -15.97 -16.29 -6.76
C VAL A 93 -14.57 -16.90 -6.86
N GLU A 94 -14.03 -16.94 -8.07
CA GLU A 94 -12.66 -17.35 -8.37
C GLU A 94 -11.88 -16.16 -8.94
N ALA A 95 -10.62 -16.04 -8.54
CA ALA A 95 -9.71 -15.03 -9.07
C ALA A 95 -8.33 -15.65 -9.29
N ARG A 96 -7.71 -15.36 -10.44
CA ARG A 96 -6.36 -15.82 -10.81
C ARG A 96 -5.61 -14.68 -11.50
N GLU A 97 -4.31 -14.60 -11.31
CA GLU A 97 -3.48 -13.63 -12.04
C GLU A 97 -3.52 -13.90 -13.55
N LEU A 98 -3.72 -12.86 -14.35
CA LEU A 98 -3.70 -12.91 -15.81
C LEU A 98 -2.25 -12.93 -16.27
N LYS A 99 -1.82 -14.02 -16.93
CA LYS A 99 -0.47 -14.17 -17.46
C LYS A 99 -0.39 -13.99 -18.97
N SER A 100 -1.52 -14.05 -19.68
CA SER A 100 -1.62 -13.71 -21.11
C SER A 100 -2.01 -12.24 -21.32
N GLU A 101 -1.99 -11.76 -22.57
CA GLU A 101 -2.41 -10.39 -22.89
C GLU A 101 -3.93 -10.18 -22.79
N ALA A 102 -4.72 -11.24 -22.98
CA ALA A 102 -6.18 -11.20 -22.90
C ALA A 102 -6.79 -12.43 -22.20
N PRO A 103 -7.97 -12.27 -21.54
CA PRO A 103 -8.73 -13.39 -20.99
C PRO A 103 -9.03 -14.47 -22.04
N GLY A 104 -8.82 -15.73 -21.67
CA GLY A 104 -9.01 -16.90 -22.53
C GLY A 104 -7.93 -17.09 -23.62
N GLN A 105 -6.91 -16.22 -23.68
CA GLN A 105 -5.83 -16.34 -24.65
C GLN A 105 -4.73 -17.28 -24.16
N THR A 106 -4.41 -18.30 -24.94
CA THR A 106 -3.21 -19.10 -24.71
C THR A 106 -1.95 -18.33 -25.11
N TYR A 107 -0.87 -18.48 -24.35
CA TYR A 107 0.43 -17.90 -24.68
C TYR A 107 1.52 -18.97 -24.65
N ILE A 108 2.63 -18.71 -25.34
CA ILE A 108 3.83 -19.52 -25.24
C ILE A 108 4.68 -18.90 -24.14
N ASP A 109 4.96 -19.68 -23.10
CA ASP A 109 5.83 -19.22 -22.04
C ASP A 109 7.29 -19.22 -22.53
N ILE A 110 7.97 -18.08 -22.36
CA ILE A 110 9.33 -17.86 -22.86
C ILE A 110 10.35 -18.66 -22.03
N GLU A 111 10.02 -19.01 -20.78
CA GLU A 111 10.94 -19.74 -19.90
C GLU A 111 11.01 -21.24 -20.20
N ASP A 112 9.89 -21.87 -20.55
CA ASP A 112 9.81 -23.32 -20.78
C ASP A 112 9.37 -23.73 -22.20
N GLY A 113 9.01 -22.76 -23.05
CA GLY A 113 8.58 -22.98 -24.43
C GLY A 113 7.24 -23.69 -24.57
N LYS A 114 6.46 -23.82 -23.49
CA LYS A 114 5.18 -24.56 -23.51
C LYS A 114 4.00 -23.62 -23.73
N LEU A 115 2.96 -24.16 -24.38
CA LEU A 115 1.66 -23.50 -24.49
C LEU A 115 0.93 -23.57 -23.16
N LYS A 116 0.61 -22.40 -22.61
CA LYS A 116 -0.13 -22.25 -21.35
C LYS A 116 -1.41 -21.44 -21.59
N THR A 117 -2.40 -21.70 -20.75
CA THR A 117 -3.65 -20.92 -20.67
C THR A 117 -3.39 -19.51 -20.14
N ASP A 118 -4.41 -18.67 -20.19
CA ASP A 118 -4.39 -17.28 -19.70
C ASP A 118 -4.03 -17.15 -18.21
N THR A 119 -4.17 -18.21 -17.43
CA THR A 119 -3.78 -18.27 -16.00
C THR A 119 -2.46 -19.02 -15.74
N GLY A 120 -1.77 -19.47 -16.79
CA GLY A 120 -0.47 -20.17 -16.70
C GLY A 120 -0.54 -21.69 -16.49
N THR A 121 -1.72 -22.31 -16.65
CA THR A 121 -1.84 -23.77 -16.62
C THR A 121 -1.43 -24.36 -17.98
N PRO A 122 -0.55 -25.38 -18.04
CA PRO A 122 -0.18 -26.03 -19.30
C PRO A 122 -1.39 -26.59 -20.05
N ILE A 123 -1.42 -26.42 -21.38
CA ILE A 123 -2.56 -26.85 -22.20
C ILE A 123 -2.79 -28.37 -22.14
N ASP A 124 -1.72 -29.16 -22.06
CA ASP A 124 -1.79 -30.63 -22.00
C ASP A 124 -2.56 -31.12 -20.77
N GLU A 125 -2.41 -30.43 -19.63
CA GLU A 125 -3.13 -30.73 -18.39
C GLU A 125 -4.58 -30.23 -18.44
N PHE A 126 -4.81 -29.07 -19.06
CA PHE A 126 -6.14 -28.49 -19.20
C PHE A 126 -7.04 -29.33 -20.12
N GLU A 127 -6.52 -29.82 -21.25
CA GLU A 127 -7.29 -30.63 -22.20
C GLU A 127 -7.61 -32.03 -21.65
N GLN A 128 -6.74 -32.63 -20.84
CA GLN A 128 -7.03 -33.89 -20.14
C GLN A 128 -8.17 -33.78 -19.13
N SER A 129 -8.44 -32.58 -18.60
CA SER A 129 -9.50 -32.34 -17.62
C SER A 129 -10.90 -32.19 -18.24
N LYS A 130 -10.99 -31.93 -19.56
CA LYS A 130 -12.27 -31.82 -20.26
C LYS A 130 -12.77 -33.21 -20.64
N GLN A 131 -14.00 -33.56 -20.24
CA GLN A 131 -14.70 -34.71 -20.82
C GLN A 131 -14.86 -34.49 -22.33
N ILE A 132 -14.26 -35.36 -23.13
CA ILE A 132 -14.35 -35.33 -24.59
C ILE A 132 -15.82 -35.58 -24.98
N ILE A 133 -16.48 -34.58 -25.54
CA ILE A 133 -17.81 -34.74 -26.14
C ILE A 133 -17.60 -35.23 -27.58
N ASP A 134 -17.94 -36.49 -27.84
CA ASP A 134 -17.89 -37.10 -29.16
C ASP A 134 -19.04 -36.57 -30.04
N LEU A 135 -18.72 -35.63 -30.94
CA LEU A 135 -19.69 -35.04 -31.87
C LEU A 135 -20.09 -35.99 -33.03
N GLN A 136 -19.45 -37.15 -33.18
CA GLN A 136 -19.79 -38.12 -34.24
C GLN A 136 -20.90 -39.09 -33.83
N LYS A 137 -21.33 -39.11 -32.56
CA LYS A 137 -22.43 -39.94 -32.06
C LYS A 137 -23.81 -39.27 -32.10
N ARG A 138 -23.88 -38.06 -32.65
CA ARG A 138 -25.11 -37.28 -32.77
C ARG A 138 -25.43 -37.02 -34.25
N GLY A 139 -25.51 -38.11 -35.00
CA GLY A 139 -25.96 -38.18 -36.40
C GLY A 139 -26.91 -39.34 -36.57
#